data_AF-A0A1M7G7B5-F1
#
_entry.id   AF-A0A1M7G7B5-F1
#
_cell.length_a   1.000
_cell.length_b   1.000
_cell.length_c   1.000
_cell.angle_alpha   90.00
_cell.angle_beta   90.00
_cell.angle_gamma   90.00
#
_symmetry.space_group_name_H-M   'P 1'
#
loop_
_entity.id
_entity.type
_entity.pdbx_description
1 polymer ?
#
loop_
_entity_poly.entity_id
_entity_poly.type
_entity_poly.pdbx_seq_one_letter_code
_entity_poly.pdbx_strand_id
1 'polypeptide(L)'
;MKLFHAAIFTIGVASSAALAQDVVVVGEVHDNPAHHRVQAEIVREVAPKALVFEMLTSGQADAITPDNRGDPVALAKALDWANSGWPDFSMYYPIIAAAPEARIYGAQVPRDVARAAFGDGIAASFSGDAETYGLTAPLPEAQQSAREAMQMVAHCDALPQEMLPGMVAIQRLRDAELAHAVVQAMQDTGGPVVLITGNGHARKDWGAPSYLERVAPDLELRVIGQSEDDAPLAGEYDEIRPAPAVEREDPCAAFKGSG
;
A
#
# COMPACT_ATOMS: atom_id res chain seq x y z
N MET A 1 -7.62 -3.99 -69.29
CA MET A 1 -6.99 -2.94 -68.48
C MET A 1 -7.83 -2.74 -67.21
N LYS A 2 -7.51 -3.45 -66.12
CA LYS A 2 -8.18 -3.28 -64.82
C LYS A 2 -7.06 -3.10 -63.79
N LEU A 3 -6.92 -1.88 -63.27
CA LEU A 3 -5.97 -1.54 -62.23
C LEU A 3 -6.43 -2.16 -60.90
N PHE A 4 -5.60 -3.04 -60.33
CA PHE A 4 -5.72 -3.44 -58.93
C PHE A 4 -5.06 -2.37 -58.06
N HIS A 5 -5.87 -1.71 -57.22
CA HIS A 5 -5.38 -0.85 -56.15
C HIS A 5 -4.95 -1.75 -54.98
N ALA A 6 -3.64 -1.80 -54.71
CA ALA A 6 -3.11 -2.43 -53.51
C ALA A 6 -3.39 -1.51 -52.31
N ALA A 7 -4.26 -1.95 -51.41
CA ALA A 7 -4.44 -1.32 -50.11
C ALA A 7 -3.25 -1.71 -49.21
N ILE A 8 -2.38 -0.74 -48.92
CA ILE A 8 -1.33 -0.88 -47.91
C ILE A 8 -2.03 -0.75 -46.55
N PHE A 9 -2.23 -1.88 -45.87
CA PHE A 9 -2.57 -1.87 -44.46
C PHE A 9 -1.30 -1.61 -43.66
N THR A 10 -1.13 -0.37 -43.20
CA THR A 10 -0.17 -0.05 -42.15
C THR A 10 -0.69 -0.67 -40.86
N ILE A 11 -0.12 -1.81 -40.47
CA ILE A 11 -0.30 -2.34 -39.11
C ILE A 11 0.41 -1.34 -38.20
N GLY A 12 -0.38 -0.48 -37.55
CA GLY A 12 0.10 0.31 -36.44
C GLY A 12 0.50 -0.66 -35.34
N VAL A 13 1.81 -0.86 -35.17
CA VAL A 13 2.35 -1.42 -33.95
C VAL A 13 2.08 -0.36 -32.88
N ALA A 14 1.02 -0.53 -32.11
CA ALA A 14 0.92 0.14 -30.83
C ALA A 14 2.11 -0.36 -30.03
N SER A 15 3.14 0.49 -29.87
CA SER A 15 4.25 0.22 -28.95
C SER A 15 3.65 -0.01 -27.57
N SER A 16 3.56 -1.27 -27.15
CA SER A 16 3.38 -1.65 -25.76
C SER A 16 4.68 -1.34 -25.02
N ALA A 17 4.97 -0.06 -24.85
CA ALA A 17 5.90 0.43 -23.84
C ALA A 17 5.20 0.46 -22.48
N ALA A 18 4.53 -0.65 -22.12
CA ALA A 18 4.22 -0.91 -20.73
C ALA A 18 5.57 -1.23 -20.09
N LEU A 19 6.16 -0.19 -19.52
CA LEU A 19 7.48 -0.17 -18.89
C LEU A 19 7.62 -1.38 -17.97
N ALA A 20 8.75 -2.09 -18.07
CA ALA A 20 9.06 -3.27 -17.27
C ALA A 20 9.34 -2.87 -15.82
N GLN A 21 8.33 -2.34 -15.13
CA GLN A 21 8.40 -2.05 -13.70
C GLN A 21 8.21 -3.35 -12.94
N ASP A 22 9.13 -3.62 -12.02
CA ASP A 22 9.04 -4.80 -11.17
C ASP A 22 7.95 -4.64 -10.11
N VAL A 23 7.79 -3.41 -9.59
CA VAL A 23 6.85 -3.10 -8.51
C VAL A 23 6.12 -1.79 -8.75
N VAL A 24 4.79 -1.81 -8.64
CA VAL A 24 3.95 -0.61 -8.61
C VAL A 24 3.35 -0.45 -7.21
N VAL A 25 3.65 0.66 -6.55
CA VAL A 25 3.10 1.02 -5.24
C VAL A 25 1.97 2.02 -5.43
N VAL A 26 0.78 1.71 -4.95
CA VAL A 26 -0.42 2.55 -5.12
C VAL A 26 -0.96 2.96 -3.75
N GLY A 27 -0.77 4.24 -3.43
CA GLY A 27 -1.25 4.90 -2.23
C GLY A 27 -2.77 5.13 -2.25
N GLU A 28 -3.40 5.22 -1.07
CA GLU A 28 -4.81 5.57 -0.93
C GLU A 28 -5.12 6.46 0.27
N VAL A 29 -6.29 7.07 0.19
CA VAL A 29 -7.13 7.39 1.34
C VAL A 29 -8.15 6.26 1.48
N HIS A 30 -8.09 5.54 2.60
CA HIS A 30 -8.70 4.22 2.77
C HIS A 30 -10.22 4.18 2.59
N ASP A 31 -10.93 5.27 2.92
CA ASP A 31 -12.38 5.33 2.82
C ASP A 31 -12.87 5.93 1.49
N ASN A 32 -11.96 6.25 0.55
CA ASN A 32 -12.34 6.83 -0.73
C ASN A 32 -12.59 5.75 -1.81
N PRO A 33 -13.84 5.50 -2.23
CA PRO A 33 -14.14 4.47 -3.22
C PRO A 33 -13.61 4.79 -4.63
N ALA A 34 -13.33 6.06 -4.96
CA ALA A 34 -12.75 6.42 -6.26
C ALA A 34 -11.29 5.95 -6.35
N HIS A 35 -10.53 6.05 -5.25
CA HIS A 35 -9.16 5.51 -5.18
C HIS A 35 -9.12 4.00 -5.45
N HIS A 36 -10.07 3.25 -4.90
CA HIS A 36 -10.16 1.80 -5.08
C HIS A 36 -10.52 1.40 -6.51
N ARG A 37 -11.33 2.21 -7.21
CA ARG A 37 -11.63 1.99 -8.63
C ARG A 37 -10.38 2.16 -9.48
N VAL A 38 -9.62 3.22 -9.25
CA VAL A 38 -8.35 3.49 -9.95
C VAL A 38 -7.32 2.40 -9.66
N GLN A 39 -7.23 1.90 -8.42
CA GLN A 39 -6.38 0.74 -8.09
C GLN A 39 -6.78 -0.50 -8.88
N ALA A 40 -8.09 -0.81 -8.99
CA ALA A 40 -8.55 -1.94 -9.80
C ALA A 40 -8.22 -1.74 -11.29
N GLU A 41 -8.25 -0.52 -11.82
CA GLU A 41 -7.80 -0.20 -13.19
C GLU A 41 -6.29 -0.43 -13.35
N ILE A 42 -5.47 0.10 -12.44
CA ILE A 42 -4.00 -0.11 -12.43
C ILE A 42 -3.68 -1.61 -12.37
N VAL A 43 -4.36 -2.37 -11.51
CA VAL A 43 -4.14 -3.82 -11.40
C VAL A 43 -4.48 -4.54 -12.72
N ARG A 44 -5.54 -4.14 -13.43
CA ARG A 44 -5.84 -4.70 -14.77
C ARG A 44 -4.79 -4.34 -15.80
N GLU A 45 -4.28 -3.11 -15.76
CA GLU A 45 -3.26 -2.62 -16.69
C GLU A 45 -1.90 -3.29 -16.48
N VAL A 46 -1.48 -3.43 -15.21
CA VAL A 46 -0.21 -4.06 -14.84
C VAL A 46 -0.26 -5.58 -15.03
N ALA A 47 -1.44 -6.20 -14.84
CA ALA A 47 -1.63 -7.65 -14.84
C ALA A 47 -0.61 -8.39 -13.93
N PRO A 48 -0.54 -8.03 -12.63
CA PRO A 48 0.52 -8.50 -11.74
C PRO A 48 0.49 -10.00 -11.52
N LYS A 49 1.67 -10.57 -11.21
CA LYS A 49 1.78 -11.94 -10.69
C LYS A 49 1.51 -12.02 -9.19
N ALA A 50 1.65 -10.91 -8.48
CA ALA A 50 1.25 -10.83 -7.08
C ALA A 50 0.68 -9.47 -6.67
N LEU A 51 -0.24 -9.51 -5.71
CA LEU A 51 -0.78 -8.36 -5.01
C LEU A 51 -0.34 -8.41 -3.56
N VAL A 52 0.12 -7.28 -3.02
CA VAL A 52 0.41 -7.10 -1.59
C VAL A 52 -0.57 -6.10 -1.03
N PHE A 53 -1.24 -6.44 0.07
CA PHE A 53 -2.19 -5.55 0.74
C PHE A 53 -1.73 -5.22 2.15
N GLU A 54 -1.71 -3.92 2.49
CA GLU A 54 -1.58 -3.44 3.87
C GLU A 54 -2.70 -3.96 4.78
N MET A 55 -3.88 -4.18 4.20
CA MET A 55 -5.10 -4.46 4.95
C MET A 55 -5.18 -5.89 5.49
N LEU A 56 -4.37 -6.80 4.95
CA LEU A 56 -4.40 -8.23 5.27
C LEU A 56 -3.18 -8.62 6.07
N THR A 57 -3.35 -9.41 7.12
CA THR A 57 -2.23 -10.18 7.69
C THR A 57 -1.81 -11.30 6.74
N SER A 58 -0.59 -11.82 6.87
CA SER A 58 -0.15 -13.00 6.11
C SER A 58 -1.10 -14.19 6.30
N GLY A 59 -1.57 -14.44 7.54
CA GLY A 59 -2.52 -15.52 7.81
C GLY A 59 -3.90 -15.33 7.17
N GLN A 60 -4.37 -14.09 7.01
CA GLN A 60 -5.59 -13.81 6.25
C GLN A 60 -5.39 -14.04 4.75
N ALA A 61 -4.24 -13.66 4.20
CA ALA A 61 -3.93 -13.92 2.79
C ALA A 61 -3.89 -15.43 2.47
N ASP A 62 -3.39 -16.26 3.39
CA ASP A 62 -3.39 -17.73 3.26
C ASP A 62 -4.79 -18.36 3.24
N ALA A 63 -5.81 -17.65 3.78
CA ALA A 63 -7.19 -18.11 3.76
C ALA A 63 -7.87 -17.92 2.38
N ILE A 64 -7.23 -17.22 1.45
CA ILE A 64 -7.75 -17.01 0.09
C ILE A 64 -7.52 -18.27 -0.73
N THR A 65 -8.59 -18.80 -1.32
CA THR A 65 -8.58 -20.03 -2.12
C THR A 65 -9.27 -19.78 -3.46
N PRO A 66 -9.01 -20.60 -4.49
CA PRO A 66 -9.75 -20.50 -5.76
C PRO A 66 -11.28 -20.55 -5.56
N ASP A 67 -11.77 -21.30 -4.57
CA ASP A 67 -13.20 -21.49 -4.31
C ASP A 67 -13.88 -20.26 -3.69
N ASN A 68 -13.15 -19.50 -2.86
CA ASN A 68 -13.72 -18.30 -2.21
C ASN A 68 -13.41 -17.01 -2.96
N ARG A 69 -12.32 -16.95 -3.74
CA ARG A 69 -11.83 -15.69 -4.34
C ARG A 69 -12.82 -15.04 -5.29
N GLY A 70 -13.60 -15.83 -6.02
CA GLY A 70 -14.58 -15.35 -7.00
C GLY A 70 -15.93 -14.93 -6.38
N ASP A 71 -16.12 -15.11 -5.08
CA ASP A 71 -17.35 -14.75 -4.36
C ASP A 71 -16.99 -13.69 -3.29
N PRO A 72 -17.44 -12.42 -3.45
CA PRO A 72 -17.10 -11.36 -2.52
C PRO A 72 -17.59 -11.62 -1.10
N VAL A 73 -18.72 -12.33 -0.92
CA VAL A 73 -19.28 -12.63 0.40
C VAL A 73 -18.47 -13.74 1.07
N ALA A 74 -18.14 -14.80 0.32
CA ALA A 74 -17.32 -15.89 0.83
C ALA A 74 -15.90 -15.42 1.17
N LEU A 75 -15.30 -14.60 0.31
CA LEU A 75 -13.97 -14.02 0.51
C LEU A 75 -13.95 -13.08 1.72
N ALA A 76 -14.90 -12.15 1.85
CA ALA A 76 -14.99 -11.26 3.01
C ALA A 76 -15.05 -12.03 4.34
N LYS A 77 -15.81 -13.13 4.34
CA LYS A 77 -15.92 -14.01 5.51
C LYS A 77 -14.62 -14.75 5.80
N ALA A 78 -13.95 -15.28 4.77
CA ALA A 78 -12.67 -15.98 4.94
C ALA A 78 -11.58 -15.05 5.50
N LEU A 79 -11.62 -13.78 5.12
CA LEU A 79 -10.71 -12.74 5.58
C LEU A 79 -11.08 -12.16 6.95
N ASP A 80 -12.21 -12.57 7.54
CA ASP A 80 -12.77 -11.94 8.76
C ASP A 80 -12.89 -10.41 8.63
N TRP A 81 -13.26 -9.92 7.45
CA TRP A 81 -13.16 -8.50 7.11
C TRP A 81 -13.99 -7.60 8.03
N ALA A 82 -15.16 -8.09 8.48
CA ALA A 82 -16.06 -7.37 9.36
C ALA A 82 -15.41 -6.98 10.71
N ASN A 83 -14.39 -7.70 11.16
CA ASN A 83 -13.68 -7.43 12.41
C ASN A 83 -12.33 -6.71 12.21
N SER A 84 -11.95 -6.41 10.97
CA SER A 84 -10.66 -5.82 10.62
C SER A 84 -10.50 -4.35 11.06
N GLY A 85 -11.62 -3.61 11.05
CA GLY A 85 -11.63 -2.15 11.23
C GLY A 85 -11.30 -1.36 9.97
N TRP A 86 -11.07 -2.03 8.82
CA TRP A 86 -10.95 -1.38 7.53
C TRP A 86 -12.33 -0.99 6.97
N PRO A 87 -12.36 -0.04 6.02
CA PRO A 87 -13.59 0.30 5.30
C PRO A 87 -14.21 -0.88 4.55
N ASP A 88 -15.43 -0.69 4.04
CA ASP A 88 -16.26 -1.75 3.47
C ASP A 88 -15.53 -2.58 2.39
N PHE A 89 -15.59 -3.92 2.51
CA PHE A 89 -14.89 -4.84 1.62
C PHE A 89 -15.28 -4.69 0.15
N SER A 90 -16.49 -4.21 -0.14
CA SER A 90 -16.94 -4.01 -1.51
C SER A 90 -16.10 -2.98 -2.28
N MET A 91 -15.36 -2.11 -1.59
CA MET A 91 -14.38 -1.21 -2.21
C MET A 91 -13.11 -1.95 -2.61
N TYR A 92 -12.63 -2.89 -1.78
CA TYR A 92 -11.39 -3.64 -2.00
C TYR A 92 -11.55 -4.83 -2.95
N TYR A 93 -12.72 -5.50 -2.94
CA TYR A 93 -12.96 -6.68 -3.76
C TYR A 93 -12.67 -6.49 -5.28
N PRO A 94 -13.06 -5.36 -5.92
CA PRO A 94 -12.73 -5.12 -7.32
C PRO A 94 -11.23 -5.14 -7.65
N ILE A 95 -10.36 -4.82 -6.69
CA ILE A 95 -8.90 -4.85 -6.86
C ILE A 95 -8.42 -6.30 -6.89
N ILE A 96 -8.94 -7.15 -5.99
CA ILE A 96 -8.63 -8.58 -5.97
C ILE A 96 -9.15 -9.28 -7.24
N ALA A 97 -10.37 -8.93 -7.66
CA ALA A 97 -11.01 -9.48 -8.86
C ALA A 97 -10.35 -9.02 -10.17
N ALA A 98 -9.60 -7.91 -10.15
CA ALA A 98 -8.89 -7.39 -11.31
C ALA A 98 -7.71 -8.27 -11.75
N ALA A 99 -7.14 -9.08 -10.85
CA ALA A 99 -6.05 -10.01 -11.16
C ALA A 99 -6.33 -11.40 -10.56
N PRO A 100 -7.24 -12.21 -11.16
CA PRO A 100 -7.73 -13.46 -10.57
C PRO A 100 -6.64 -14.54 -10.39
N GLU A 101 -5.56 -14.46 -11.16
CA GLU A 101 -4.43 -15.40 -11.11
C GLU A 101 -3.27 -14.91 -10.23
N ALA A 102 -3.29 -13.65 -9.77
CA ALA A 102 -2.21 -13.09 -8.97
C ALA A 102 -2.19 -13.74 -7.57
N ARG A 103 -1.02 -14.12 -7.06
CA ARG A 103 -0.89 -14.56 -5.66
C ARG A 103 -1.08 -13.36 -4.73
N ILE A 104 -1.81 -13.52 -3.64
CA ILE A 104 -2.09 -12.44 -2.69
C ILE A 104 -1.21 -12.60 -1.44
N TYR A 105 -0.63 -11.50 -0.98
CA TYR A 105 0.15 -11.41 0.24
C TYR A 105 -0.45 -10.35 1.14
N GLY A 106 -0.38 -10.59 2.45
CA GLY A 106 -0.78 -9.65 3.48
C GLY A 106 0.42 -9.13 4.23
N ALA A 107 0.49 -7.81 4.42
CA ALA A 107 1.57 -7.11 5.10
C ALA A 107 1.11 -6.37 6.38
N GLN A 108 -0.12 -6.58 6.83
CA GLN A 108 -0.64 -5.96 8.04
C GLN A 108 0.15 -6.44 9.26
N VAL A 109 0.68 -5.50 10.04
CA VAL A 109 1.18 -5.77 11.40
C VAL A 109 -0.04 -6.04 12.31
N PRO A 110 -0.18 -7.24 12.90
CA PRO A 110 -1.27 -7.54 13.83
C PRO A 110 -1.28 -6.57 15.02
N ARG A 111 -2.48 -6.27 15.56
CA ARG A 111 -2.63 -5.27 16.64
C ARG A 111 -1.87 -5.64 17.92
N ASP A 112 -1.82 -6.92 18.26
CA ASP A 112 -1.06 -7.45 19.38
C ASP A 112 0.45 -7.33 19.16
N VAL A 113 0.94 -7.60 17.94
CA VAL A 113 2.34 -7.39 17.56
C VAL A 113 2.71 -5.90 17.64
N ALA A 114 1.88 -5.01 17.07
CA ALA A 114 2.10 -3.57 17.17
C ALA A 114 2.12 -3.08 18.63
N ARG A 115 1.26 -3.66 19.49
CA ARG A 115 1.25 -3.34 20.92
C ARG A 115 2.50 -3.85 21.63
N ALA A 116 2.94 -5.07 21.35
CA ALA A 116 4.16 -5.64 21.92
C ALA A 116 5.41 -4.83 21.53
N ALA A 117 5.45 -4.32 20.29
CA ALA A 117 6.56 -3.53 19.77
C ALA A 117 6.85 -2.23 20.55
N PHE A 118 5.88 -1.69 21.30
CA PHE A 118 6.11 -0.55 22.21
C PHE A 118 7.03 -0.92 23.40
N GLY A 119 6.98 -2.17 23.88
CA GLY A 119 7.79 -2.66 24.99
C GLY A 119 9.05 -3.38 24.52
N ASP A 120 8.89 -4.29 23.58
CA ASP A 120 9.95 -5.22 23.13
C ASP A 120 10.82 -4.61 22.02
N GLY A 121 10.37 -3.52 21.40
CA GLY A 121 11.02 -2.86 20.28
C GLY A 121 10.64 -3.47 18.92
N ILE A 122 10.65 -2.62 17.89
CA ILE A 122 10.20 -3.01 16.54
C ILE A 122 11.10 -4.05 15.87
N ALA A 123 12.39 -4.10 16.22
CA ALA A 123 13.32 -5.09 15.67
C ALA A 123 12.94 -6.53 16.06
N ALA A 124 12.44 -6.74 17.29
CA ALA A 124 11.98 -8.05 17.75
C ALA A 124 10.60 -8.42 17.21
N SER A 125 9.84 -7.44 16.74
CA SER A 125 8.47 -7.60 16.25
C SER A 125 8.37 -7.75 14.73
N PHE A 126 9.46 -7.50 14.01
CA PHE A 126 9.52 -7.60 12.56
C PHE A 126 9.65 -9.05 12.12
N SER A 127 8.93 -9.41 11.05
CA SER A 127 8.89 -10.78 10.51
C SER A 127 10.16 -11.18 9.74
N GLY A 128 10.95 -10.19 9.30
CA GLY A 128 12.19 -10.38 8.56
C GLY A 128 13.47 -10.09 9.36
N ASP A 129 14.56 -9.84 8.64
CA ASP A 129 15.83 -9.45 9.25
C ASP A 129 15.87 -7.96 9.58
N ALA A 130 15.71 -7.61 10.86
CA ALA A 130 15.60 -6.23 11.31
C ALA A 130 16.83 -5.36 11.00
N GLU A 131 18.04 -5.94 10.96
CA GLU A 131 19.26 -5.21 10.64
C GLU A 131 19.31 -4.84 9.14
N THR A 132 19.00 -5.79 8.26
CA THR A 132 18.91 -5.60 6.82
C THR A 132 17.93 -4.48 6.46
N TYR A 133 16.77 -4.44 7.13
CA TYR A 133 15.76 -3.39 6.94
C TYR A 133 16.04 -2.11 7.75
N GLY A 134 17.12 -2.06 8.53
CA GLY A 134 17.52 -0.86 9.27
C GLY A 134 16.63 -0.49 10.45
N LEU A 135 15.95 -1.47 11.04
CA LEU A 135 15.11 -1.28 12.22
C LEU A 135 15.90 -1.28 13.53
N THR A 136 17.18 -1.68 13.50
CA THR A 136 18.08 -1.68 14.67
C THR A 136 18.78 -0.35 14.90
N ALA A 137 18.77 0.55 13.92
CA ALA A 137 19.37 1.88 14.03
C ALA A 137 18.29 2.95 14.33
N PRO A 138 18.64 3.99 15.12
CA PRO A 138 17.78 5.15 15.27
C PRO A 138 17.66 5.92 13.96
N LEU A 139 16.53 6.62 13.78
CA LEU A 139 16.40 7.57 12.67
C LEU A 139 17.33 8.78 12.88
N PRO A 140 17.76 9.45 11.80
CA PRO A 140 18.33 10.79 11.92
C PRO A 140 17.36 11.72 12.67
N GLU A 141 17.88 12.57 13.56
CA GLU A 141 17.08 13.42 14.44
C GLU A 141 16.05 14.28 13.67
N ALA A 142 16.46 14.87 12.55
CA ALA A 142 15.55 15.65 11.70
C ALA A 142 14.37 14.83 11.17
N GLN A 143 14.61 13.55 10.82
CA GLN A 143 13.56 12.66 10.33
C GLN A 143 12.65 12.20 11.48
N GLN A 144 13.21 11.92 12.66
CA GLN A 144 12.43 11.59 13.84
C GLN A 144 11.46 12.73 14.19
N SER A 145 11.96 13.96 14.33
CA SER A 145 11.16 15.13 14.66
C SER A 145 10.08 15.43 13.60
N ALA A 146 10.40 15.30 12.32
CA ALA A 146 9.43 15.51 11.24
C ALA A 146 8.29 14.48 11.27
N ARG A 147 8.61 13.20 11.54
CA ARG A 147 7.62 12.13 11.63
C ARG A 147 6.76 12.26 12.90
N GLU A 148 7.34 12.65 14.03
CA GLU A 148 6.59 12.91 15.27
C GLU A 148 5.60 14.07 15.10
N ALA A 149 6.02 15.17 14.48
CA ALA A 149 5.12 16.29 14.17
C ALA A 149 3.97 15.85 13.26
N MET A 150 4.25 15.01 12.26
CA MET A 150 3.21 14.43 11.40
C MET A 150 2.24 13.53 12.17
N GLN A 151 2.73 12.70 13.08
CA GLN A 151 1.88 11.87 13.93
C GLN A 151 1.00 12.72 14.84
N MET A 152 1.53 13.82 15.39
CA MET A 152 0.75 14.73 16.22
C MET A 152 -0.42 15.34 15.43
N VAL A 153 -0.16 15.88 14.24
CA VAL A 153 -1.20 16.45 13.37
C VAL A 153 -2.22 15.39 12.93
N ALA A 154 -1.77 14.19 12.57
CA ALA A 154 -2.65 13.09 12.15
C ALA A 154 -3.60 12.63 13.27
N HIS A 155 -3.26 12.92 14.53
CA HIS A 155 -4.10 12.63 15.69
C HIS A 155 -4.67 13.90 16.32
N CYS A 156 -4.89 14.95 15.51
CA CYS A 156 -5.54 16.20 15.92
C CYS A 156 -4.88 16.89 17.12
N ASP A 157 -3.57 16.76 17.25
CA ASP A 157 -2.77 17.25 18.38
C ASP A 157 -3.21 16.70 19.76
N ALA A 158 -3.97 15.60 19.77
CA ALA A 158 -4.57 15.02 20.97
C ALA A 158 -3.74 13.89 21.61
N LEU A 159 -2.66 13.44 20.96
CA LEU A 159 -1.76 12.44 21.52
C LEU A 159 -0.82 13.05 22.57
N PRO A 160 -0.55 12.35 23.68
CA PRO A 160 0.56 12.69 24.56
C PRO A 160 1.89 12.65 23.78
N GLN A 161 2.74 13.67 23.96
CA GLN A 161 4.00 13.81 23.22
C GLN A 161 4.93 12.61 23.42
N GLU A 162 4.92 12.01 24.62
CA GLU A 162 5.70 10.83 24.96
C GLU A 162 5.31 9.57 24.16
N MET A 163 4.14 9.55 23.52
CA MET A 163 3.72 8.45 22.66
C MET A 163 4.21 8.59 21.22
N LEU A 164 4.59 9.79 20.77
CA LEU A 164 4.96 10.06 19.38
C LEU A 164 6.17 9.22 18.91
N PRO A 165 7.25 9.03 19.69
CA PRO A 165 8.36 8.18 19.27
C PRO A 165 7.91 6.74 19.00
N GLY A 166 7.00 6.22 19.84
CA GLY A 166 6.40 4.90 19.67
C GLY A 166 5.52 4.81 18.42
N MET A 167 4.70 5.83 18.13
CA MET A 167 3.92 5.88 16.89
C MET A 167 4.81 5.88 15.64
N VAL A 168 5.91 6.64 15.66
CA VAL A 168 6.90 6.61 14.58
C VAL A 168 7.52 5.23 14.43
N ALA A 169 7.87 4.56 15.54
CA ALA A 169 8.40 3.21 15.50
C ALA A 169 7.41 2.21 14.86
N ILE A 170 6.13 2.26 15.21
CA ILE A 170 5.10 1.39 14.60
C ILE A 170 4.93 1.67 13.11
N GLN A 171 4.97 2.92 12.68
CA GLN A 171 4.94 3.23 11.25
C GLN A 171 6.16 2.65 10.52
N ARG A 172 7.36 2.73 11.10
CA ARG A 172 8.56 2.08 10.54
C ARG A 172 8.41 0.57 10.42
N LEU A 173 7.84 -0.08 11.44
CA LEU A 173 7.57 -1.51 11.41
C LEU A 173 6.62 -1.86 10.26
N ARG A 174 5.52 -1.12 10.11
CA ARG A 174 4.56 -1.32 9.02
C ARG A 174 5.19 -1.12 7.64
N ASP A 175 5.95 -0.05 7.45
CA ASP A 175 6.67 0.21 6.19
C ASP A 175 7.63 -0.93 5.84
N ALA A 176 8.35 -1.46 6.83
CA ALA A 176 9.27 -2.58 6.65
C ALA A 176 8.53 -3.88 6.32
N GLU A 177 7.39 -4.18 6.95
CA GLU A 177 6.57 -5.36 6.63
C GLU A 177 5.99 -5.28 5.20
N LEU A 178 5.55 -4.10 4.77
CA LEU A 178 5.10 -3.87 3.40
C LEU A 178 6.22 -4.15 2.39
N ALA A 179 7.41 -3.61 2.63
CA ALA A 179 8.57 -3.86 1.79
C ALA A 179 8.99 -5.34 1.81
N HIS A 180 8.96 -5.98 2.99
CA HIS A 180 9.27 -7.39 3.14
C HIS A 180 8.32 -8.29 2.34
N ALA A 181 7.02 -8.05 2.44
CA ALA A 181 6.02 -8.79 1.69
C ALA A 181 6.19 -8.60 0.17
N VAL A 182 6.57 -7.41 -0.30
CA VAL A 182 6.89 -7.16 -1.71
C VAL A 182 8.12 -7.97 -2.15
N VAL A 183 9.19 -7.99 -1.35
CA VAL A 183 10.40 -8.78 -1.67
C VAL A 183 10.07 -10.27 -1.75
N GLN A 184 9.30 -10.80 -0.80
CA GLN A 184 8.83 -12.19 -0.84
C GLN A 184 7.98 -12.46 -2.09
N ALA A 185 7.04 -11.56 -2.41
CA ALA A 185 6.20 -11.69 -3.60
C ALA A 185 7.02 -11.71 -4.90
N MET A 186 8.05 -10.87 -5.01
CA MET A 186 8.99 -10.87 -6.14
C MET A 186 9.78 -12.18 -6.22
N GLN A 187 10.31 -12.67 -5.11
CA GLN A 187 11.08 -13.93 -5.07
C GLN A 187 10.24 -15.15 -5.46
N ASP A 188 9.00 -15.20 -4.97
CA ASP A 188 8.09 -16.33 -5.18
C ASP A 188 7.49 -16.36 -6.60
N THR A 189 7.31 -15.19 -7.24
CA THR A 189 6.51 -15.08 -8.48
C THR A 189 7.26 -14.53 -9.68
N GLY A 190 8.41 -13.89 -9.47
CA GLY A 190 9.16 -13.18 -10.50
C GLY A 190 8.56 -11.84 -10.94
N GLY A 191 7.45 -11.39 -10.33
CA GLY A 191 6.80 -10.13 -10.65
C GLY A 191 6.05 -10.10 -11.99
N PRO A 192 5.42 -8.96 -12.34
CA PRO A 192 5.38 -7.72 -11.57
C PRO A 192 4.47 -7.82 -10.32
N VAL A 193 4.75 -6.99 -9.32
CA VAL A 193 4.01 -6.90 -8.05
C VAL A 193 3.28 -5.56 -7.95
N VAL A 194 2.04 -5.56 -7.46
CA VAL A 194 1.35 -4.33 -7.07
C VAL A 194 1.14 -4.31 -5.55
N LEU A 195 1.60 -3.25 -4.90
CA LEU A 195 1.38 -2.97 -3.48
C LEU A 195 0.23 -1.96 -3.33
N ILE A 196 -0.81 -2.32 -2.57
CA ILE A 196 -1.93 -1.47 -2.19
C ILE A 196 -1.80 -1.07 -0.72
N THR A 197 -1.68 0.23 -0.46
CA THR A 197 -1.40 0.78 0.87
C THR A 197 -1.85 2.25 0.98
N GLY A 198 -1.93 2.81 2.19
CA GLY A 198 -2.20 4.23 2.41
C GLY A 198 -1.09 5.14 1.88
N ASN A 199 -1.42 6.38 1.50
CA ASN A 199 -0.44 7.34 0.95
C ASN A 199 0.80 7.53 1.83
N GLY A 200 0.61 7.57 3.16
CA GLY A 200 1.72 7.72 4.12
C GLY A 200 2.75 6.60 4.07
N HIS A 201 2.34 5.39 3.69
CA HIS A 201 3.19 4.22 3.49
C HIS A 201 3.73 4.12 2.06
N ALA A 202 3.00 4.67 1.09
CA ALA A 202 3.40 4.66 -0.33
C ALA A 202 4.54 5.65 -0.65
N ARG A 203 4.72 6.73 0.12
CA ARG A 203 5.72 7.78 -0.16
C ARG A 203 7.17 7.26 -0.27
N LYS A 204 7.93 7.81 -1.22
CA LYS A 204 9.29 7.38 -1.58
C LYS A 204 10.36 7.76 -0.55
N ASP A 205 10.25 8.95 0.02
CA ASP A 205 11.27 9.54 0.89
C ASP A 205 11.47 8.73 2.17
N TRP A 206 10.43 8.04 2.68
CA TRP A 206 10.58 7.22 3.87
C TRP A 206 9.58 6.10 4.14
N GLY A 207 8.59 5.89 3.26
CA GLY A 207 7.63 4.81 3.37
C GLY A 207 8.23 3.48 2.92
N ALA A 208 7.37 2.52 2.56
CA ALA A 208 7.77 1.21 2.06
C ALA A 208 8.79 1.27 0.89
N PRO A 209 8.68 2.18 -0.11
CA PRO A 209 9.68 2.26 -1.17
C PRO A 209 11.12 2.54 -0.68
N SER A 210 11.29 3.31 0.40
CA SER A 210 12.62 3.58 0.97
C SER A 210 13.29 2.33 1.55
N TYR A 211 12.49 1.38 2.07
CA TYR A 211 12.99 0.09 2.51
C TYR A 211 13.30 -0.81 1.32
N LEU A 212 12.49 -0.77 0.24
CA LEU A 212 12.76 -1.49 -1.00
C LEU A 212 14.06 -1.03 -1.65
N GLU A 213 14.31 0.28 -1.73
CA GLU A 213 15.58 0.82 -2.25
C GLU A 213 16.79 0.32 -1.44
N ARG A 214 16.62 0.08 -0.14
CA ARG A 214 17.67 -0.45 0.73
C ARG A 214 17.94 -1.94 0.49
N VAL A 215 16.90 -2.76 0.42
CA VAL A 215 17.03 -4.23 0.46
C VAL A 215 16.94 -4.90 -0.91
N ALA A 216 16.41 -4.20 -1.90
CA ALA A 216 16.24 -4.66 -3.27
C ALA A 216 16.46 -3.50 -4.27
N PRO A 217 17.67 -2.89 -4.28
CA PRO A 217 17.98 -1.68 -5.07
C PRO A 217 17.88 -1.87 -6.59
N ASP A 218 17.89 -3.12 -7.05
CA ASP A 218 17.80 -3.45 -8.48
C ASP A 218 16.35 -3.45 -9.01
N LEU A 219 15.34 -3.32 -8.13
CA LEU A 219 13.93 -3.28 -8.55
C LEU A 219 13.55 -1.90 -9.11
N GLU A 220 12.91 -1.89 -10.28
CA GLU A 220 12.30 -0.67 -10.80
C GLU A 220 10.93 -0.42 -10.13
N LEU A 221 10.83 0.71 -9.41
CA LEU A 221 9.62 1.11 -8.69
C LEU A 221 8.85 2.20 -9.46
N ARG A 222 7.52 2.11 -9.46
CA ARG A 222 6.62 3.25 -9.73
C ARG A 222 5.70 3.48 -8.55
N VAL A 223 5.71 4.71 -8.03
CA VAL A 223 4.95 5.10 -6.86
C VAL A 223 3.86 6.09 -7.24
N ILE A 224 2.61 5.69 -7.06
CA ILE A 224 1.42 6.48 -7.36
C ILE A 224 0.75 6.87 -6.04
N GLY A 225 0.65 8.15 -5.75
CA GLY A 225 -0.20 8.68 -4.68
C GLY A 225 -1.59 9.00 -5.19
N GLN A 226 -2.61 8.89 -4.34
CA GLN A 226 -3.99 9.28 -4.69
C GLN A 226 -4.51 10.35 -3.75
N SER A 227 -4.78 11.55 -4.27
CA SER A 227 -5.21 12.71 -3.48
C SER A 227 -6.71 12.99 -3.62
N GLU A 228 -7.25 13.74 -2.67
CA GLU A 228 -8.64 14.21 -2.72
C GLU A 228 -8.70 15.68 -3.11
N ASP A 229 -9.60 16.05 -4.03
CA ASP A 229 -9.84 17.43 -4.50
C ASP A 229 -8.56 18.21 -4.85
N ASP A 230 -7.60 17.54 -5.50
CA ASP A 230 -6.28 18.08 -5.86
C ASP A 230 -5.43 18.54 -4.65
N ALA A 231 -5.78 18.12 -3.42
CA ALA A 231 -5.01 18.42 -2.24
C ALA A 231 -3.57 17.88 -2.35
N PRO A 232 -2.56 18.62 -1.88
CA PRO A 232 -1.19 18.16 -1.92
C PRO A 232 -1.01 16.94 -1.00
N LEU A 233 -0.26 15.95 -1.46
CA LEU A 233 0.20 14.84 -0.62
C LEU A 233 1.57 15.16 -0.04
N ALA A 234 1.77 14.83 1.23
CA ALA A 234 3.08 14.89 1.85
C ALA A 234 3.96 13.73 1.38
N GLY A 235 5.26 14.01 1.20
CA GLY A 235 6.25 13.05 0.71
C GLY A 235 6.44 13.11 -0.81
N GLU A 236 7.15 12.13 -1.33
CA GLU A 236 7.53 12.05 -2.74
C GLU A 236 6.83 10.87 -3.45
N TYR A 237 6.34 11.12 -4.67
CA TYR A 237 5.64 10.16 -5.52
C TYR A 237 6.07 10.39 -6.98
N ASP A 238 6.02 9.37 -7.83
CA ASP A 238 6.29 9.53 -9.28
C ASP A 238 5.07 10.12 -10.01
N GLU A 239 3.88 9.86 -9.47
CA GLU A 239 2.61 10.34 -10.01
C GLU A 239 1.62 10.59 -8.85
N ILE A 240 0.80 11.63 -8.95
CA ILE A 240 -0.33 11.87 -8.06
C ILE A 240 -1.60 11.87 -8.91
N ARG A 241 -2.59 11.06 -8.52
CA ARG A 241 -3.90 10.97 -9.16
C ARG A 241 -4.97 11.56 -8.25
N PRO A 242 -5.58 12.69 -8.60
CA PRO A 242 -6.66 13.26 -7.81
C PRO A 242 -7.97 12.51 -8.02
N ALA A 243 -8.80 12.47 -6.99
CA ALA A 243 -10.18 12.03 -7.02
C ALA A 243 -11.07 12.96 -6.18
N PRO A 244 -12.40 12.96 -6.36
CA PRO A 244 -13.29 13.70 -5.48
C PRO A 244 -13.14 13.25 -4.02
N ALA A 245 -13.12 14.20 -3.09
CA ALA A 245 -13.13 13.90 -1.67
C ALA A 245 -14.41 13.18 -1.24
N VAL A 246 -14.30 12.35 -0.20
CA VAL A 246 -15.48 11.81 0.50
C VAL A 246 -15.94 12.82 1.55
N GLU A 247 -17.25 13.05 1.63
CA GLU A 247 -17.84 13.82 2.73
C GLU A 247 -17.63 13.07 4.05
N ARG A 248 -17.01 13.74 5.01
CA ARG A 248 -16.73 13.22 6.36
C ARG A 248 -17.15 14.22 7.40
N GLU A 249 -17.54 13.71 8.56
CA GLU A 249 -17.52 14.53 9.77
C GLU A 249 -16.08 14.91 10.11
N ASP A 250 -15.89 16.06 10.74
CA ASP A 250 -14.56 16.49 11.19
C ASP A 250 -14.00 15.48 12.20
N PRO A 251 -12.94 14.72 11.86
CA PRO A 251 -12.39 13.69 12.74
C PRO A 251 -11.81 14.29 14.02
N CYS A 252 -11.46 15.58 14.01
CA CYS A 252 -10.95 16.29 15.16
C CYS A 252 -12.05 16.83 16.08
N ALA A 253 -13.33 16.78 15.68
CA ALA A 253 -14.43 17.33 16.47
C ALA A 253 -14.54 16.71 17.86
N ALA A 254 -14.24 15.42 17.99
CA ALA A 254 -14.24 14.71 19.27
C ALA A 254 -13.21 15.23 20.29
N PHE A 255 -12.13 15.87 19.82
CA PHE A 255 -11.03 16.36 20.66
C PHE A 255 -11.14 17.85 21.00
N LYS A 256 -12.00 18.60 20.31
CA LYS A 256 -12.19 20.05 20.51
C LYS A 256 -12.92 20.41 21.82
N GLY A 257 -13.37 19.43 22.61
CA GLY A 257 -14.19 19.63 23.82
C GLY A 257 -13.52 19.33 25.17
N SER A 258 -12.25 18.92 25.19
CA SER A 258 -11.53 18.48 26.40
C SER A 258 -10.41 19.44 26.82
N GLY A 259 -10.74 20.73 26.87
CA GLY A 259 -9.87 21.79 27.43
C GLY A 259 -10.08 21.99 28.93
#